data_AF-A0A961X156-F1
#
_entry.id   AF-A0A961X156-F1
#
_cell.length_a   1.000
_cell.length_b   1.000
_cell.length_c   1.000
_cell.angle_alpha   90.00
_cell.angle_beta   90.00
_cell.angle_gamma   90.00
#
_symmetry.space_group_name_H-M   'P 1'
#
loop_
_entity.id
_entity.type
_entity.pdbx_description
1 polymer ?
#
loop_
_entity_poly.entity_id
_entity_poly.type
_entity_poly.pdbx_seq_one_letter_code
_entity_poly.pdbx_strand_id
1 'polypeptide(L)'
;MTGIGTSVVRQVVLCLALVVLVGCQGIARSGPGERSINEKSADLAGFTLIDTTAENVGNYRVLAATDGAGTAGVPGAPAVSLSAGDVLKVRIAETKEGGIFAPLAAGGTAFDNVRVDHKGTISLPYVGRVKVAGLDPQRVEDRLRARLAGVTFEPQVYVEIV
;
A
#
# COMPACT_ATOMS: atom_id res chain seq x y z
N MET A 1 53.74 -29.84 -53.51
CA MET A 1 53.31 -30.88 -52.54
C MET A 1 52.69 -30.24 -51.29
N THR A 2 51.60 -29.45 -51.44
CA THR A 2 51.00 -28.67 -50.33
C THR A 2 49.47 -28.84 -50.19
N GLY A 3 48.85 -29.76 -50.94
CA GLY A 3 47.39 -29.92 -50.99
C GLY A 3 46.77 -30.87 -49.95
N ILE A 4 47.57 -31.70 -49.28
CA ILE A 4 47.05 -32.74 -48.36
C ILE A 4 46.74 -32.14 -46.97
N GLY A 5 47.54 -31.17 -46.52
CA GLY A 5 47.37 -30.55 -45.19
C GLY A 5 46.09 -29.71 -45.05
N THR A 6 45.70 -28.96 -46.08
CA THR A 6 44.50 -28.11 -46.04
C THR A 6 43.20 -28.90 -46.11
N SER A 7 43.20 -30.05 -46.81
CA SER A 7 42.07 -30.99 -46.87
C SER A 7 41.74 -31.61 -45.51
N VAL A 8 42.78 -32.09 -44.80
CA VAL A 8 42.64 -32.71 -43.49
C VAL A 8 42.21 -31.67 -42.45
N VAL A 9 42.78 -30.46 -42.47
CA VAL A 9 42.34 -29.36 -41.58
C VAL A 9 40.88 -28.98 -41.85
N ARG A 10 40.44 -28.93 -43.11
CA ARG A 10 39.04 -28.65 -43.45
C ARG A 10 38.10 -29.75 -42.96
N GLN A 11 38.49 -31.02 -43.06
CA GLN A 11 37.69 -32.15 -42.56
C GLN A 11 37.59 -32.15 -41.03
N VAL A 12 38.67 -31.82 -40.32
CA VAL A 12 38.67 -31.71 -38.85
C VAL A 12 37.78 -30.56 -38.37
N VAL A 13 37.85 -29.40 -39.02
CA VAL A 13 36.98 -28.24 -38.70
C VAL A 13 35.51 -28.57 -38.97
N LEU A 14 35.20 -29.28 -40.06
CA LEU A 14 33.83 -29.68 -40.38
C LEU A 14 33.28 -30.69 -39.35
N CYS A 15 34.07 -31.68 -38.94
CA CYS A 15 33.68 -32.64 -37.91
C CYS A 15 33.46 -31.96 -36.54
N LEU A 16 34.34 -31.03 -36.16
CA LEU A 16 34.20 -30.28 -34.91
C LEU A 16 32.94 -29.39 -34.92
N ALA A 17 32.63 -28.75 -36.06
CA ALA A 17 31.41 -27.97 -36.22
C ALA A 17 30.14 -28.84 -36.09
N LEU A 18 30.14 -30.04 -36.68
CA LEU A 18 29.03 -30.99 -36.56
C LEU A 18 28.80 -31.45 -35.11
N VAL A 19 29.85 -31.65 -34.31
CA VAL A 19 29.73 -32.01 -32.89
C VAL A 19 29.10 -30.88 -32.07
N VAL A 20 29.44 -29.62 -32.37
CA VAL A 20 28.88 -28.45 -31.66
C VAL A 20 27.38 -28.27 -31.94
N LEU A 21 26.89 -28.65 -33.14
CA LEU A 21 25.46 -28.52 -33.49
C LEU A 21 24.53 -29.53 -32.78
N VAL A 22 25.04 -30.67 -32.29
CA VAL A 22 24.21 -31.70 -31.64
C VAL A 22 24.02 -31.43 -30.14
N GLY A 23 24.73 -30.44 -29.57
CA GLY A 23 24.74 -30.13 -28.13
C GLY A 23 23.44 -29.55 -27.55
N CYS A 24 22.49 -29.09 -28.35
CA CYS A 24 21.28 -28.41 -27.85
C CYS A 24 20.12 -29.34 -27.43
N GLN A 25 20.24 -30.66 -27.56
CA GLN A 25 19.15 -31.59 -27.22
C GLN A 25 19.22 -32.13 -25.78
N GLY A 26 20.25 -31.76 -25.00
CA GLY A 26 20.49 -32.25 -23.63
C GLY A 26 20.27 -31.23 -22.51
N ILE A 27 19.58 -30.11 -22.80
CA ILE A 27 19.28 -29.09 -21.78
C ILE A 27 18.23 -29.66 -20.82
N ALA A 28 18.43 -29.45 -19.51
CA ALA A 28 17.50 -29.91 -18.47
C ALA A 28 16.08 -29.38 -18.75
N ARG A 29 15.19 -30.25 -19.25
CA ARG A 29 13.78 -29.93 -19.47
C ARG A 29 13.11 -29.85 -18.10
N SER A 30 12.52 -28.70 -17.78
CA SER A 30 11.83 -28.47 -16.51
C SER A 30 10.40 -29.03 -16.50
N GLY A 31 10.19 -30.26 -17.01
CA GLY A 31 8.89 -30.92 -16.94
C GLY A 31 8.67 -32.07 -17.93
N PRO A 32 7.53 -32.79 -17.80
CA PRO A 32 7.11 -33.84 -18.72
C PRO A 32 6.93 -33.30 -20.13
N GLY A 33 7.37 -34.05 -21.15
CA GLY A 33 7.13 -33.68 -22.54
C GLY A 33 5.71 -34.03 -23.00
N GLU A 34 5.28 -33.47 -24.13
CA GLU A 34 3.95 -33.74 -24.71
C GLU A 34 3.67 -35.24 -24.90
N ARG A 35 4.70 -36.03 -25.29
CA ARG A 35 4.56 -37.48 -25.45
C ARG A 35 4.25 -38.21 -24.14
N SER A 36 4.93 -37.83 -23.04
CA SER A 36 4.68 -38.45 -21.74
C SER A 36 3.31 -38.10 -21.17
N ILE A 37 2.74 -36.94 -21.56
CA ILE A 37 1.40 -36.53 -21.11
C ILE A 37 0.31 -37.28 -21.89
N ASN A 38 0.54 -37.54 -23.19
CA ASN A 38 -0.44 -38.18 -24.05
C ASN A 38 -0.45 -39.72 -23.90
N GLU A 39 0.68 -40.32 -23.53
CA GLU A 39 0.73 -41.69 -23.03
C GLU A 39 0.14 -41.70 -21.61
N LYS A 40 -1.17 -42.02 -21.47
CA LYS A 40 -1.92 -42.15 -20.19
C LYS A 40 -1.19 -43.00 -19.14
N SER A 41 -0.15 -42.44 -18.54
CA SER A 41 0.74 -43.10 -17.59
C SER A 41 0.58 -42.33 -16.29
N ALA A 42 -0.05 -42.96 -15.31
CA ALA A 42 -0.37 -42.36 -14.02
C ALA A 42 0.85 -42.00 -13.16
N ASP A 43 2.07 -42.29 -13.63
CA ASP A 43 3.31 -42.07 -12.90
C ASP A 43 4.29 -41.23 -13.71
N LEU A 44 4.06 -39.92 -13.72
CA LEU A 44 4.93 -38.93 -14.34
C LEU A 44 6.02 -38.50 -13.35
N ALA A 45 6.88 -39.41 -12.91
CA ALA A 45 8.03 -39.11 -12.05
C ALA A 45 7.69 -38.17 -10.85
N GLY A 46 6.57 -38.44 -10.17
CA GLY A 46 6.07 -37.64 -9.04
C GLY A 46 5.00 -36.60 -9.37
N PHE A 47 4.59 -36.46 -10.64
CA PHE A 47 3.44 -35.63 -11.04
C PHE A 47 2.18 -36.48 -11.23
N THR A 48 1.03 -35.98 -10.76
CA THR A 48 -0.29 -36.59 -11.00
C THR A 48 -1.00 -35.84 -12.11
N LEU A 49 -1.44 -36.57 -13.14
CA LEU A 49 -2.25 -36.01 -14.22
C LEU A 49 -3.73 -36.05 -13.81
N ILE A 50 -4.39 -34.90 -13.81
CA ILE A 50 -5.82 -34.77 -13.49
C ILE A 50 -6.53 -34.27 -14.74
N ASP A 51 -7.38 -35.11 -15.33
CA ASP A 51 -8.23 -34.72 -16.46
C ASP A 51 -9.32 -33.77 -15.98
N THR A 52 -9.39 -32.54 -16.48
CA THR A 52 -10.40 -31.55 -16.06
C THR A 52 -11.78 -31.91 -16.62
N THR A 53 -12.75 -32.19 -15.75
CA THR A 53 -14.15 -32.46 -16.09
C THR A 53 -15.07 -31.48 -15.36
N ALA A 54 -16.31 -31.32 -15.83
CA ALA A 54 -17.30 -30.44 -15.20
C ALA A 54 -17.59 -30.84 -13.73
N GLU A 55 -17.39 -32.10 -13.37
CA GLU A 55 -17.59 -32.62 -12.01
C GLU A 55 -16.40 -32.34 -11.09
N ASN A 56 -15.16 -32.34 -11.60
CA ASN A 56 -13.96 -32.17 -10.77
C ASN A 56 -13.40 -30.74 -10.73
N VAL A 57 -13.76 -29.89 -11.70
CA VAL A 57 -13.23 -28.52 -11.80
C VAL A 57 -13.57 -27.69 -10.57
N GLY A 58 -14.70 -27.98 -9.91
CA GLY A 58 -15.13 -27.31 -8.69
C GLY A 58 -14.23 -27.58 -7.47
N ASN A 59 -13.54 -28.72 -7.43
CA ASN A 59 -12.68 -29.12 -6.31
C ASN A 59 -11.29 -28.49 -6.39
N TYR A 60 -10.88 -28.09 -7.60
CA TYR A 60 -9.58 -27.46 -7.85
C TYR A 60 -9.73 -25.97 -8.19
N ARG A 61 -10.91 -25.37 -7.96
CA ARG A 61 -11.09 -23.92 -8.10
C ARG A 61 -10.31 -23.22 -7.00
N VAL A 62 -9.42 -22.31 -7.39
CA VAL A 62 -8.96 -21.27 -6.48
C VAL A 62 -10.15 -20.35 -6.28
N LEU A 63 -10.75 -20.37 -5.09
CA LEU A 63 -11.67 -19.31 -4.70
C LEU A 63 -10.87 -18.01 -4.80
N ALA A 64 -11.19 -17.17 -5.79
CA ALA A 64 -10.77 -15.79 -5.75
C ALA A 64 -11.17 -15.29 -4.37
N ALA A 65 -10.22 -14.73 -3.62
CA ALA A 65 -10.52 -14.13 -2.34
C ALA A 65 -11.71 -13.20 -2.57
N THR A 66 -12.87 -13.58 -2.07
CA THR A 66 -13.97 -12.65 -1.92
C THR A 66 -13.44 -11.67 -0.90
N ASP A 67 -12.88 -10.57 -1.39
CA ASP A 67 -12.72 -9.35 -0.62
C ASP A 67 -14.09 -9.13 0.03
N GLY A 68 -14.16 -9.47 1.32
CA GLY A 68 -15.41 -9.51 2.06
C GLY A 68 -16.10 -8.18 1.83
N ALA A 69 -17.38 -8.23 1.47
CA ALA A 69 -18.25 -7.10 1.20
C ALA A 69 -17.89 -5.87 2.05
N GLY A 70 -17.01 -5.05 1.52
CA GLY A 70 -16.62 -3.75 2.01
C GLY A 70 -16.85 -2.87 0.82
N THR A 71 -17.85 -2.01 0.93
CA THR A 71 -18.19 -1.00 -0.05
C THR A 71 -16.93 -0.50 -0.77
N ALA A 72 -16.84 -0.72 -2.07
CA ALA A 72 -15.94 0.03 -2.95
C ALA A 72 -16.46 1.48 -3.05
N GLY A 73 -16.56 2.14 -1.90
CA GLY A 73 -16.40 3.57 -1.83
C GLY A 73 -14.95 3.83 -2.23
N VAL A 74 -14.75 4.88 -3.01
CA VAL A 74 -13.48 5.59 -3.14
C VAL A 74 -12.66 5.35 -1.87
N PRO A 75 -11.36 4.95 -1.93
CA PRO A 75 -10.54 5.00 -0.74
C PRO A 75 -10.47 6.48 -0.33
N GLY A 76 -11.46 6.90 0.45
CA GLY A 76 -11.47 8.17 1.13
C GLY A 76 -10.18 8.15 1.91
N ALA A 77 -9.40 9.23 1.76
CA ALA A 77 -8.15 9.40 2.47
C ALA A 77 -8.32 8.87 3.90
N PRO A 78 -7.41 8.01 4.39
CA PRO A 78 -7.55 7.37 5.69
C PRO A 78 -7.93 8.45 6.69
N ALA A 79 -9.07 8.30 7.35
CA ALA A 79 -9.55 9.28 8.31
C ALA A 79 -8.50 9.38 9.42
N VAL A 80 -7.69 10.42 9.40
CA VAL A 80 -6.62 10.62 10.37
C VAL A 80 -7.28 11.00 11.68
N SER A 81 -7.41 10.03 12.57
CA SER A 81 -7.94 10.22 13.91
C SER A 81 -6.81 10.50 14.89
N LEU A 82 -7.02 11.50 15.75
CA LEU A 82 -6.08 11.88 16.78
C LEU A 82 -5.94 10.79 17.85
N SER A 83 -4.70 10.58 18.30
CA SER A 83 -4.31 9.61 19.32
C SER A 83 -3.55 10.29 20.47
N ALA A 84 -3.49 9.59 21.62
CA ALA A 84 -2.69 10.07 22.74
C ALA A 84 -1.21 10.12 22.34
N GLY A 85 -0.56 11.26 22.61
CA GLY A 85 0.83 11.50 22.21
C GLY A 85 0.99 12.38 20.97
N ASP A 86 -0.05 12.57 20.16
CA ASP A 86 -0.02 13.47 19.01
C ASP A 86 0.25 14.91 19.45
N VAL A 87 0.89 15.67 18.57
CA VAL A 87 1.20 17.08 18.79
C VAL A 87 0.45 17.91 17.77
N LEU A 88 -0.27 18.91 18.24
CA LEU A 88 -1.13 19.74 17.42
C LEU A 88 -0.64 21.18 17.39
N LYS A 89 -0.88 21.83 16.25
CA LYS A 89 -0.85 23.27 16.09
C LYS A 89 -2.28 23.75 15.96
N VAL A 90 -2.72 24.57 16.92
CA VAL A 90 -4.07 25.14 16.94
C VAL A 90 -3.98 26.63 16.67
N ARG A 91 -4.67 27.12 15.64
CA ARG A 91 -4.77 28.54 15.31
C ARG A 91 -6.19 29.03 15.55
N ILE A 92 -6.33 30.11 16.30
CA ILE A 92 -7.62 30.72 16.63
C ILE A 92 -7.59 32.18 16.19
N ALA A 93 -8.58 32.61 15.42
CA ALA A 93 -8.72 33.99 14.99
C ALA A 93 -10.15 34.49 15.19
N GLU A 94 -10.31 35.78 15.41
CA GLU A 94 -11.63 36.43 15.55
C GLU A 94 -11.90 37.38 14.39
N THR A 95 -13.19 37.60 14.09
CA THR A 95 -13.61 38.52 13.03
C THR A 95 -13.50 39.99 13.48
N LYS A 96 -13.55 40.25 14.80
CA LYS A 96 -13.56 41.59 15.37
C LYS A 96 -12.15 42.05 15.79
N GLU A 97 -11.81 43.29 15.50
CA GLU A 97 -10.59 43.92 16.02
C GLU A 97 -10.70 44.22 17.54
N GLY A 98 -9.61 43.96 18.27
CA GLY A 98 -9.57 44.14 19.73
C GLY A 98 -10.21 43.01 20.55
N GLY A 99 -10.40 41.84 19.94
CA GLY A 99 -10.82 40.62 20.62
C GLY A 99 -9.74 39.99 21.51
N ILE A 100 -10.07 38.83 22.10
CA ILE A 100 -9.14 38.03 22.93
C ILE A 100 -8.06 37.40 22.05
N PHE A 101 -8.42 37.08 20.80
CA PHE A 101 -7.53 36.50 19.81
C PHE A 101 -7.23 37.50 18.70
N ALA A 102 -6.07 37.34 18.07
CA ALA A 102 -5.68 38.19 16.95
C ALA A 102 -6.63 37.98 15.75
N PRO A 103 -6.95 39.03 14.98
CA PRO A 103 -7.79 38.89 13.79
C PRO A 103 -7.10 38.07 12.70
N LEU A 104 -7.88 37.53 11.75
CA LEU A 104 -7.35 36.78 10.60
C LEU A 104 -6.30 37.56 9.81
N ALA A 105 -6.49 38.87 9.66
CA ALA A 105 -5.56 39.76 8.96
C ALA A 105 -4.17 39.81 9.63
N ALA A 106 -4.09 39.58 10.94
CA ALA A 106 -2.85 39.51 11.70
C ALA A 106 -2.28 38.07 11.79
N GLY A 107 -2.92 37.09 11.14
CA GLY A 107 -2.52 35.69 11.14
C GLY A 107 -3.12 34.83 12.27
N GLY A 108 -3.94 35.42 13.14
CA GLY A 108 -4.54 34.73 14.29
C GLY A 108 -3.55 34.43 15.42
N THR A 109 -4.08 33.93 16.53
CA THR A 109 -3.30 33.45 17.67
C THR A 109 -2.97 31.97 17.49
N ALA A 110 -1.68 31.63 17.45
CA ALA A 110 -1.21 30.26 17.32
C ALA A 110 -0.82 29.66 18.68
N PHE A 111 -1.23 28.42 18.89
CA PHE A 111 -0.80 27.54 19.97
C PHE A 111 -0.02 26.39 19.35
N ASP A 112 1.30 26.50 19.38
CA ASP A 112 2.19 25.46 18.89
C ASP A 112 2.45 24.41 19.98
N ASN A 113 2.79 23.18 19.56
CA ASN A 113 3.17 22.08 20.43
C ASN A 113 2.10 21.65 21.45
N VAL A 114 0.82 21.72 21.07
CA VAL A 114 -0.30 21.29 21.92
C VAL A 114 -0.38 19.77 21.91
N ARG A 115 0.15 19.13 22.95
CA ARG A 115 0.20 17.68 23.06
C ARG A 115 -1.11 17.07 23.55
N VAL A 116 -1.55 16.00 22.90
CA VAL A 116 -2.66 15.15 23.38
C VAL A 116 -2.16 14.30 24.54
N ASP A 117 -2.80 14.43 25.70
CA ASP A 117 -2.43 13.69 26.91
C ASP A 117 -2.82 12.20 26.86
N HIS A 118 -2.43 11.46 27.91
CA HIS A 118 -2.75 10.02 28.06
C HIS A 118 -4.25 9.71 28.18
N LYS A 119 -5.09 10.69 28.52
CA LYS A 119 -6.55 10.57 28.57
C LYS A 119 -7.20 10.94 27.24
N GLY A 120 -6.40 11.32 26.24
CA GLY A 120 -6.87 11.78 24.93
C GLY A 120 -7.42 13.20 24.95
N THR A 121 -6.96 14.07 25.86
CA THR A 121 -7.40 15.46 25.99
C THR A 121 -6.28 16.46 25.71
N ILE A 122 -6.64 17.63 25.19
CA ILE A 122 -5.76 18.81 25.09
C ILE A 122 -6.21 19.88 26.09
N SER A 123 -5.28 20.75 26.47
CA SER A 123 -5.55 21.89 27.34
C SER A 123 -5.24 23.18 26.59
N LEU A 124 -6.24 24.05 26.44
CA LEU A 124 -6.09 25.35 25.80
C LEU A 124 -6.62 26.46 26.73
N PRO A 125 -5.99 27.65 26.75
CA PRO A 125 -6.54 28.81 27.44
C PRO A 125 -7.98 29.12 26.99
N TYR A 126 -8.82 29.59 27.91
CA TYR A 126 -10.24 29.92 27.71
C TYR A 126 -11.18 28.73 27.41
N VAL A 127 -10.67 27.67 26.80
CA VAL A 127 -11.43 26.44 26.46
C VAL A 127 -11.36 25.39 27.58
N GLY A 128 -10.25 25.38 28.33
CA GLY A 128 -9.97 24.36 29.33
C GLY A 128 -9.55 23.02 28.70
N ARG A 129 -9.97 21.91 29.32
CA ARG A 129 -9.64 20.56 28.85
C ARG A 129 -10.68 20.03 27.88
N VAL A 130 -10.25 19.55 26.73
CA VAL A 130 -11.12 19.04 25.66
C VAL A 130 -10.67 17.68 25.19
N LYS A 131 -11.58 16.71 25.14
CA LYS A 131 -11.31 15.37 24.62
C LYS A 131 -11.28 15.36 23.09
N VAL A 132 -10.14 14.94 22.54
CA VAL A 132 -9.84 14.95 21.10
C VAL A 132 -9.46 13.57 20.55
N ALA A 133 -9.06 12.62 21.39
CA ALA A 133 -8.72 11.28 20.91
C ALA A 133 -9.91 10.60 20.20
N GLY A 134 -9.63 10.00 19.05
CA GLY A 134 -10.60 9.39 18.15
C GLY A 134 -11.36 10.37 17.25
N LEU A 135 -11.08 11.67 17.34
CA LEU A 135 -11.65 12.67 16.44
C LEU A 135 -10.67 13.00 15.31
N ASP A 136 -11.20 13.31 14.13
CA ASP A 136 -10.44 13.97 13.08
C ASP A 136 -10.19 15.46 13.42
N PRO A 137 -9.19 16.11 12.79
CA PRO A 137 -8.89 17.52 13.04
C PRO A 137 -10.09 18.45 12.84
N GLN A 138 -10.94 18.23 11.83
CA GLN A 138 -12.11 19.09 11.57
C GLN A 138 -13.15 18.97 12.70
N ARG A 139 -13.37 17.77 13.23
CA ARG A 139 -14.24 17.57 14.39
C ARG A 139 -13.68 18.23 15.65
N VAL A 140 -12.35 18.29 15.79
CA VAL A 140 -11.73 19.06 16.86
C VAL A 140 -11.94 20.56 16.66
N GLU A 141 -11.81 21.08 15.45
CA GLU A 141 -12.12 22.48 15.14
C GLU A 141 -13.55 22.85 15.54
N ASP A 142 -14.54 22.04 15.13
CA ASP A 142 -15.94 22.24 15.49
C ASP A 142 -16.16 22.26 17.00
N ARG A 143 -15.53 21.32 17.70
CA ARG A 143 -15.60 21.22 19.16
C ARG A 143 -15.02 22.47 19.83
N LEU A 144 -13.85 22.91 19.39
CA LEU A 144 -13.18 24.09 19.95
C LEU A 144 -13.98 25.36 19.65
N ARG A 145 -14.49 25.51 18.43
CA ARG A 145 -15.37 26.61 18.03
C ARG A 145 -16.61 26.70 18.93
N ALA A 146 -17.27 25.58 19.18
CA ALA A 146 -18.45 25.52 20.05
C ALA A 146 -18.14 25.91 21.50
N ARG A 147 -16.96 25.55 22.01
CA ARG A 147 -16.52 25.93 23.36
C ARG A 147 -16.16 27.41 23.46
N LEU A 148 -15.62 27.99 22.39
CA LEU A 148 -15.22 29.40 22.33
C LEU A 148 -16.39 30.35 22.08
N ALA A 149 -17.48 29.88 21.46
CA ALA A 149 -18.65 30.70 21.13
C ALA A 149 -19.27 31.48 22.32
N GLY A 150 -19.04 31.05 23.57
CA GLY A 150 -19.49 31.77 24.78
C GLY A 150 -18.51 32.81 25.33
N VAL A 151 -17.30 32.91 24.76
CA VAL A 151 -16.18 33.73 25.26
C VAL A 151 -15.67 34.71 24.19
N THR A 152 -15.86 34.37 22.91
CA THR A 152 -15.30 35.06 21.74
C THR A 152 -16.38 35.48 20.75
N PHE A 153 -16.10 36.47 19.90
CA PHE A 153 -17.00 36.86 18.81
C PHE A 153 -16.63 36.15 17.51
N GLU A 154 -17.47 35.20 17.08
CA GLU A 154 -17.31 34.42 15.83
C GLU A 154 -15.90 33.83 15.65
N PRO A 155 -15.47 32.91 16.52
CA PRO A 155 -14.12 32.35 16.45
C PRO A 155 -13.95 31.45 15.23
N GLN A 156 -12.86 31.65 14.50
CA GLN A 156 -12.36 30.73 13.49
C GLN A 156 -11.22 29.90 14.09
N VAL A 157 -11.35 28.58 14.00
CA VAL A 157 -10.38 27.64 14.56
C VAL A 157 -9.86 26.75 13.44
N TYR A 158 -8.54 26.58 13.38
CA TYR A 158 -7.85 25.68 12.48
C TYR A 158 -6.92 24.77 13.28
N VAL A 159 -6.97 23.46 13.01
CA VAL A 159 -6.19 22.44 13.73
C VAL A 159 -5.36 21.62 12.75
N GLU A 160 -4.09 21.50 13.06
CA GLU A 160 -3.11 20.76 12.25
C GLU A 160 -2.31 19.81 13.15
N ILE A 161 -1.98 18.63 12.63
CA ILE A 161 -1.10 17.66 13.28
C ILE A 161 0.34 17.97 12.84
N VAL A 162 1.26 18.02 13.80
CA VAL A 162 2.69 18.35 13.59
C VAL A 162 3.55 17.09 13.63
#